data_AF-A0A1G4KD67-F1
#
_entry.id   AF-A0A1G4KD67-F1
#
_cell.length_a   1.000
_cell.length_b   1.000
_cell.length_c   1.000
_cell.angle_alpha   90.00
_cell.angle_beta   90.00
_cell.angle_gamma   90.00
#
_symmetry.space_group_name_H-M   'P 1'
#
loop_
_entity.id
_entity.type
_entity.pdbx_description
1 polymer ?
#
loop_
_entity_poly.entity_id
_entity_poly.type
_entity_poly.pdbx_seq_one_letter_code
_entity_poly.pdbx_strand_id
1 'polypeptide(L)'
;MKSSLQLSKEAVTYQFNGSIPVRLYLKTCVTLLEEAQNSFQKGNVEKAFLMYVRYVDLCTNKLPTHPEIRSTQPDAQFGLVRQEYNQLIKLEVPAILSIIEDLKKKIDLDHQMHTQSLAAYISKAAPGSSSSKLENKIKLPANFDEVRFRQSVIAIRTAPNENLVIQEKGDGSLLYPELPQLTPPFPAFL
;
A
#
# COMPACT_ATOMS: atom_id res chain seq x y z
N MET A 1 -8.65 -2.97 -2.32
CA MET A 1 -8.24 -1.78 -3.09
C MET A 1 -7.69 -0.75 -2.13
N LYS A 2 -6.53 -0.16 -2.41
CA LYS A 2 -5.94 0.90 -1.55
C LYS A 2 -6.47 2.27 -1.97
N SER A 3 -6.54 3.22 -1.05
CA SER A 3 -6.89 4.61 -1.40
C SER A 3 -5.70 5.34 -2.04
N SER A 4 -5.96 6.41 -2.80
CA SER A 4 -4.88 7.20 -3.41
C SER A 4 -3.89 7.71 -2.37
N LEU A 5 -4.38 8.13 -1.19
CA LEU A 5 -3.55 8.62 -0.08
C LEU A 5 -2.62 7.53 0.48
N GLN A 6 -3.10 6.29 0.58
CA GLN A 6 -2.27 5.16 1.02
C GLN A 6 -1.19 4.85 0.00
N LEU A 7 -1.54 4.84 -1.29
CA LEU A 7 -0.59 4.61 -2.38
C LEU A 7 0.45 5.74 -2.48
N SER A 8 0.07 7.00 -2.29
CA SER A 8 1.02 8.12 -2.26
C SER A 8 2.02 7.99 -1.13
N LYS A 9 1.58 7.56 0.06
CA LYS A 9 2.49 7.32 1.20
C LYS A 9 3.49 6.21 0.86
N GLU A 10 3.00 5.11 0.30
CA GLU A 10 3.83 3.96 -0.12
C GLU A 10 4.81 4.32 -1.25
N ALA A 11 4.41 5.22 -2.16
CA ALA A 11 5.27 5.67 -3.24
C ALA A 11 6.52 6.40 -2.72
N VAL A 12 6.35 7.22 -1.67
CA VAL A 12 7.41 8.05 -1.05
C VAL A 12 8.27 7.25 -0.06
N THR A 13 7.82 6.08 0.39
CA THR A 13 8.63 5.19 1.23
C THR A 13 9.69 4.46 0.39
N TYR A 14 10.85 5.10 0.21
CA TYR A 14 12.07 4.50 -0.32
C TYR A 14 13.30 5.23 0.23
N GLN A 15 14.45 4.55 0.19
CA GLN A 15 15.71 5.11 0.67
C GLN A 15 16.42 5.86 -0.45
N PHE A 16 16.87 7.08 -0.16
CA PHE A 16 17.70 7.88 -1.05
C PHE A 16 19.08 8.04 -0.42
N ASN A 17 20.12 7.80 -1.21
CA ASN A 17 21.52 7.90 -0.79
C ASN A 17 22.28 8.87 -1.69
N GLY A 18 22.74 9.99 -1.12
CA GLY A 18 23.50 11.02 -1.85
C GLY A 18 24.94 10.65 -2.21
N SER A 19 25.42 9.47 -1.80
CA SER A 19 26.71 8.92 -2.22
C SER A 19 26.65 8.20 -3.56
N ILE A 20 25.44 7.91 -4.07
CA ILE A 20 25.23 7.24 -5.35
C ILE A 20 25.23 8.30 -6.47
N PRO A 21 26.04 8.15 -7.55
CA PRO A 21 26.09 9.12 -8.64
C PRO A 21 24.72 9.49 -9.23
N VAL A 22 24.50 10.76 -9.54
CA VAL A 22 23.19 11.27 -10.02
C VAL A 22 22.75 10.57 -11.30
N ARG A 23 23.70 10.23 -12.18
CA ARG A 23 23.41 9.53 -13.44
C ARG A 23 22.66 8.21 -13.24
N LEU A 24 22.91 7.51 -12.12
CA LEU A 24 22.16 6.29 -11.80
C LEU A 24 20.72 6.62 -11.45
N TYR A 25 20.46 7.69 -10.68
CA TYR A 25 19.11 8.14 -10.39
C TYR A 25 18.36 8.63 -11.62
N LEU A 26 19.03 9.31 -12.56
CA LEU A 26 18.41 9.70 -13.84
C LEU A 26 18.01 8.47 -14.66
N LYS A 27 18.83 7.42 -14.69
CA LYS A 27 18.43 6.13 -15.28
C LYS A 27 17.24 5.53 -14.55
N THR A 28 17.24 5.57 -13.21
CA THR A 28 16.10 5.10 -12.41
C THR A 28 14.82 5.86 -12.76
N CYS A 29 14.88 7.17 -12.99
CA CYS A 29 13.73 7.96 -13.45
C CYS A 29 13.13 7.39 -14.74
N VAL A 30 13.96 7.06 -15.74
CA VAL A 30 13.50 6.43 -16.98
C VAL A 30 12.83 5.08 -16.69
N THR A 31 13.46 4.23 -15.88
CA THR A 31 12.89 2.91 -15.55
C THR A 31 11.56 3.01 -14.81
N LEU A 32 11.39 4.01 -13.94
CA LEU A 32 10.13 4.25 -13.23
C LEU A 32 9.02 4.64 -14.19
N LEU A 33 9.31 5.48 -15.19
CA LEU A 33 8.34 5.87 -16.21
C LEU A 33 7.95 4.69 -17.11
N GLU A 34 8.91 3.90 -17.55
CA GLU A 34 8.65 2.68 -18.34
C GLU A 34 7.81 1.68 -17.56
N GLU A 35 8.12 1.45 -16.29
CA GLU A 35 7.36 0.55 -15.44
C GLU A 35 5.94 1.08 -15.18
N ALA A 36 5.78 2.39 -15.01
CA ALA A 36 4.48 3.04 -14.85
C ALA A 36 3.62 2.85 -16.10
N GLN A 37 4.17 3.13 -17.28
CA GLN A 37 3.47 2.97 -18.57
C GLN A 37 3.09 1.50 -18.82
N ASN A 38 4.02 0.57 -18.61
CA ASN A 38 3.77 -0.86 -18.75
C ASN A 38 2.68 -1.34 -17.78
N SER A 39 2.68 -0.84 -16.54
CA SER A 39 1.65 -1.19 -15.55
C SER A 39 0.29 -0.65 -15.95
N PHE A 40 0.23 0.58 -16.48
CA PHE A 40 -0.99 1.20 -16.96
C PHE A 40 -1.58 0.42 -18.15
N GLN A 41 -0.76 0.04 -19.13
CA GLN A 41 -1.18 -0.77 -20.28
C GLN A 41 -1.72 -2.15 -19.87
N LYS A 42 -1.16 -2.74 -18.81
CA LYS A 42 -1.64 -4.01 -18.22
C LYS A 42 -2.91 -3.85 -17.39
N GLY A 43 -3.47 -2.63 -17.28
CA GLY A 43 -4.66 -2.34 -16.48
C GLY A 43 -4.39 -2.21 -14.97
N ASN A 44 -3.13 -2.28 -14.52
CA ASN A 44 -2.78 -2.11 -13.13
C ASN A 44 -2.57 -0.62 -12.79
N VAL A 45 -3.71 0.06 -12.55
CA VAL A 45 -3.77 1.49 -12.26
C VAL A 45 -3.09 1.85 -10.94
N GLU A 46 -3.25 1.03 -9.89
CA GLU A 46 -2.62 1.27 -8.57
C GLU A 46 -1.10 1.30 -8.69
N LYS A 47 -0.50 0.31 -9.38
CA LYS A 47 0.94 0.24 -9.59
C LYS A 47 1.45 1.38 -10.48
N ALA A 48 0.73 1.70 -11.56
CA ALA A 48 1.09 2.82 -12.42
C ALA A 48 1.15 4.14 -11.64
N PHE A 49 0.11 4.41 -10.84
CA PHE A 49 0.04 5.58 -9.97
C PHE A 49 1.22 5.64 -8.98
N LEU A 50 1.52 4.52 -8.30
CA LEU A 50 2.64 4.44 -7.36
C LEU A 50 3.97 4.82 -8.03
N MET A 51 4.25 4.27 -9.22
CA MET A 51 5.49 4.55 -9.95
C MET A 51 5.58 6.00 -10.42
N TYR A 52 4.49 6.60 -10.91
CA TYR A 52 4.47 8.01 -11.29
C TYR A 52 4.69 8.93 -10.08
N VAL A 53 4.02 8.67 -8.96
CA VAL A 53 4.22 9.48 -7.73
C VAL A 53 5.65 9.36 -7.23
N ARG A 54 6.23 8.16 -7.26
CA ARG A 54 7.63 7.93 -6.87
C ARG A 54 8.60 8.69 -7.78
N TYR A 55 8.37 8.66 -9.08
CA TYR A 55 9.15 9.44 -10.05
C TYR A 55 9.13 10.94 -9.71
N VAL A 56 7.94 11.51 -9.47
CA VAL A 56 7.82 12.93 -9.12
C VAL A 56 8.55 13.24 -7.81
N ASP A 57 8.35 12.43 -6.76
CA ASP A 57 9.02 12.63 -5.47
C ASP A 57 10.56 12.57 -5.59
N LEU A 58 11.08 11.61 -6.37
CA LEU A 58 12.51 11.50 -6.65
C LEU A 58 13.03 12.78 -7.30
N CYS A 59 12.30 13.30 -8.28
CA CYS A 59 12.71 14.47 -9.04
C CYS A 59 12.57 15.78 -8.26
N THR A 60 11.50 15.97 -7.50
CA THR A 60 11.23 17.26 -6.83
C THR A 60 11.81 17.34 -5.42
N ASN A 61 11.89 16.21 -4.69
CA ASN A 61 12.24 16.22 -3.27
C ASN A 61 13.63 15.64 -2.99
N LYS A 62 14.08 14.61 -3.73
CA LYS A 62 15.34 13.92 -3.43
C LYS A 62 16.51 14.42 -4.28
N LEU A 63 16.38 14.39 -5.61
CA LEU A 63 17.43 14.82 -6.54
C LEU A 63 17.97 16.24 -6.30
N PRO A 64 17.16 17.27 -5.98
CA PRO A 64 17.70 18.60 -5.72
C PRO A 64 18.58 18.67 -4.47
N THR A 65 18.48 17.71 -3.55
CA THR A 65 19.35 17.62 -2.36
C THR A 65 20.70 16.97 -2.65
N HIS A 66 20.88 16.37 -3.82
CA HIS A 66 22.10 15.64 -4.19
C HIS A 66 23.30 16.59 -4.34
N PRO A 67 24.50 16.24 -3.83
CA PRO A 67 25.68 17.10 -3.92
C PRO A 67 26.05 17.50 -5.35
N GLU A 68 26.01 16.57 -6.32
CA GLU A 68 26.31 16.86 -7.74
C GLU A 68 25.30 17.82 -8.41
N ILE A 69 24.03 17.85 -7.97
CA ILE A 69 23.02 18.79 -8.50
C ILE A 69 23.09 20.14 -7.80
N ARG A 70 23.33 20.13 -6.48
CA ARG A 70 23.43 21.33 -5.65
C ARG A 70 24.74 22.08 -5.87
N SER A 71 25.83 21.38 -6.20
CA SER A 71 27.13 21.98 -6.41
C SER A 71 27.10 22.97 -7.57
N THR A 72 27.61 24.17 -7.32
CA THR A 72 27.81 25.24 -8.31
C THR A 72 29.21 25.22 -8.94
N GLN A 73 30.00 24.19 -8.65
CA GLN A 73 31.35 24.07 -9.21
C GLN A 73 31.29 23.88 -10.73
N PRO A 74 32.10 24.62 -11.51
CA PRO A 74 32.07 24.63 -12.96
C PRO A 74 32.80 23.43 -13.56
N ASP A 75 32.48 22.21 -13.14
CA ASP A 75 32.98 21.01 -13.82
C ASP A 75 32.07 20.68 -15.01
N ALA A 76 32.69 20.49 -16.19
CA ALA A 76 31.98 20.20 -17.43
C ALA A 76 31.09 18.95 -17.34
N GLN A 77 31.47 17.95 -16.53
CA GLN A 77 30.68 16.72 -16.37
C GLN A 77 29.40 16.93 -15.53
N PHE A 78 29.44 17.79 -14.50
CA PHE A 78 28.28 18.11 -13.68
C PHE A 78 27.33 19.08 -14.39
N GLY A 79 27.86 19.92 -15.28
CA GLY A 79 27.06 20.81 -16.13
C GLY A 79 26.02 20.08 -16.98
N LEU A 80 26.43 18.99 -17.64
CA LEU A 80 25.52 18.19 -18.48
C LEU A 80 24.42 17.50 -17.66
N VAL A 81 24.80 16.86 -16.55
CA VAL A 81 23.85 16.17 -15.65
C VAL A 81 22.82 17.14 -15.09
N ARG A 82 23.24 18.34 -14.73
CA ARG A 82 22.34 19.40 -14.25
C ARG A 82 21.40 19.89 -15.36
N GLN A 83 21.88 19.97 -16.59
CA GLN A 83 21.05 20.33 -17.74
C GLN A 83 19.97 19.27 -18.01
N GLU A 84 20.35 17.98 -18.01
CA GLU A 84 19.41 16.86 -18.16
C GLU A 84 18.34 16.90 -17.06
N TYR A 85 18.75 17.05 -15.80
CA TYR A 85 17.82 17.20 -14.68
C TYR A 85 16.89 18.41 -14.84
N ASN A 86 17.41 19.56 -15.27
CA ASN A 86 16.59 20.77 -15.49
C ASN A 86 15.57 20.59 -16.61
N GLN A 87 15.90 19.86 -17.67
CA GLN A 87 14.96 19.55 -18.75
C GLN A 87 13.83 18.66 -18.22
N LEU A 88 14.18 17.64 -17.44
CA LEU A 88 13.23 16.71 -16.84
C LEU A 88 12.23 17.46 -15.92
N ILE A 89 12.72 18.35 -15.06
CA ILE A 89 11.87 19.17 -14.18
C ILE A 89 10.94 20.11 -14.96
N LYS A 90 11.42 20.72 -16.06
CA LYS A 90 10.65 21.72 -16.81
C LYS A 90 9.63 21.11 -17.77
N LEU A 91 9.96 19.98 -18.37
CA LEU A 91 9.17 19.40 -19.46
C LEU A 91 8.37 18.19 -18.99
N GLU A 92 9.02 17.24 -18.32
CA GLU A 92 8.42 15.94 -18.02
C GLU A 92 7.57 15.99 -16.75
N VAL A 93 8.07 16.58 -15.66
CA VAL A 93 7.35 16.59 -14.37
C VAL A 93 5.94 17.21 -14.47
N PRO A 94 5.71 18.35 -15.15
CA PRO A 94 4.36 18.90 -15.29
C PRO A 94 3.40 17.97 -16.03
N ALA A 95 3.87 17.28 -17.07
CA ALA A 95 3.07 16.32 -17.82
C ALA A 95 2.70 15.11 -16.95
N ILE A 96 3.66 14.57 -16.20
CA ILE A 96 3.42 13.44 -15.29
C ILE A 96 2.49 13.83 -14.14
N LEU A 97 2.59 15.05 -13.60
CA LEU A 97 1.66 15.54 -12.57
C LEU A 97 0.20 15.53 -13.06
N SER A 98 -0.05 15.97 -14.30
CA SER A 98 -1.38 15.89 -14.90
C SER A 98 -1.91 14.45 -14.96
N ILE A 99 -1.06 13.49 -15.34
CA ILE A 99 -1.41 12.07 -15.39
C ILE A 99 -1.74 11.54 -13.98
N ILE A 100 -0.94 11.91 -12.97
CA ILE A 100 -1.17 11.52 -11.58
C ILE A 100 -2.52 12.03 -11.08
N GLU A 101 -2.89 13.27 -11.39
CA GLU A 101 -4.18 13.84 -10.99
C GLU A 101 -5.37 13.06 -11.57
N ASP A 102 -5.29 12.64 -12.82
CA ASP A 102 -6.35 11.85 -13.45
C ASP A 102 -6.42 10.42 -12.90
N LEU A 103 -5.26 9.78 -12.69
CA LEU A 103 -5.20 8.47 -12.05
C LEU A 103 -5.72 8.51 -10.62
N LYS A 104 -5.44 9.59 -9.88
CA LYS A 104 -5.94 9.79 -8.53
C LYS A 104 -7.47 9.81 -8.49
N LYS A 105 -8.11 10.58 -9.37
CA LYS A 105 -9.59 10.63 -9.48
C LYS A 105 -10.17 9.24 -9.69
N LYS A 106 -9.56 8.46 -10.60
CA LYS A 106 -10.00 7.09 -10.90
C LYS A 106 -9.87 6.16 -9.69
N ILE A 107 -8.71 6.16 -9.03
CA ILE A 107 -8.47 5.31 -7.85
C ILE A 107 -9.41 5.67 -6.71
N ASP A 108 -9.63 6.96 -6.45
CA ASP A 108 -10.52 7.39 -5.37
C ASP A 108 -11.97 6.98 -5.64
N LEU A 109 -12.43 7.07 -6.89
CA LEU A 109 -13.76 6.59 -7.29
C LEU A 109 -13.88 5.07 -7.06
N ASP A 110 -12.95 4.29 -7.59
CA ASP A 110 -12.99 2.83 -7.47
C ASP A 110 -12.91 2.39 -5.99
N HIS A 111 -12.07 3.05 -5.19
CA HIS A 111 -11.98 2.81 -3.75
C HIS A 111 -13.29 3.13 -3.04
N GLN A 112 -13.94 4.25 -3.37
CA GLN A 112 -15.25 4.60 -2.80
C GLN A 112 -16.33 3.58 -3.17
N MET A 113 -16.38 3.13 -4.42
CA MET A 113 -17.33 2.09 -4.83
C MET A 113 -17.09 0.79 -4.08
N HIS A 114 -15.83 0.39 -3.93
CA HIS A 114 -15.46 -0.80 -3.18
C HIS A 114 -15.86 -0.70 -1.70
N THR A 115 -15.60 0.42 -1.03
CA THR A 115 -15.98 0.59 0.38
C THR A 115 -17.49 0.64 0.58
N GLN A 116 -18.24 1.30 -0.32
CA GLN A 116 -19.70 1.31 -0.29
C GLN A 116 -20.28 -0.10 -0.48
N SER A 117 -19.73 -0.88 -1.41
CA SER A 117 -20.16 -2.26 -1.65
C SER A 117 -19.94 -3.14 -0.42
N LEU A 118 -18.78 -3.00 0.24
CA LEU A 118 -18.52 -3.69 1.51
C LEU A 118 -19.47 -3.26 2.62
N ALA A 119 -19.72 -1.95 2.77
CA ALA A 119 -20.63 -1.42 3.77
C ALA A 119 -22.07 -1.93 3.57
N ALA A 120 -22.54 -2.00 2.31
CA ALA A 120 -23.84 -2.56 1.97
C ALA A 120 -23.94 -4.06 2.27
N TYR A 121 -22.86 -4.82 2.03
CA TYR A 121 -22.82 -6.24 2.40
C TYR A 121 -22.87 -6.43 3.92
N ILE A 122 -22.12 -5.62 4.67
CA ILE A 122 -22.09 -5.66 6.14
C ILE A 122 -23.45 -5.28 6.74
N SER A 123 -24.12 -4.25 6.22
CA SER A 123 -25.43 -3.83 6.72
C SER A 123 -26.54 -4.85 6.42
N LYS A 124 -26.48 -5.53 5.27
CA LYS A 124 -27.40 -6.62 4.94
C LYS A 124 -27.18 -7.87 5.81
N ALA A 125 -25.97 -8.06 6.34
CA ALA A 125 -25.64 -9.14 7.27
C ALA A 125 -26.01 -8.84 8.74
N ALA A 126 -26.49 -7.63 9.06
CA ALA A 126 -26.97 -7.30 10.40
C ALA A 126 -28.31 -8.04 10.69
N PRO A 127 -28.46 -8.70 11.86
CA PRO A 127 -29.57 -9.60 12.13
C PRO A 127 -30.84 -8.80 12.43
N GLY A 128 -31.63 -8.54 11.39
CA GLY A 128 -32.93 -7.87 11.55
C GLY A 128 -33.82 -7.77 10.32
N SER A 129 -33.40 -8.19 9.13
CA SER A 129 -34.23 -8.16 7.92
C SER A 129 -34.60 -9.57 7.45
N SER A 130 -35.89 -9.86 7.57
CA SER A 130 -36.58 -11.06 7.13
C SER A 130 -36.64 -11.16 5.60
N SER A 131 -36.11 -12.25 5.03
CA SER A 131 -36.81 -13.04 4.00
C SER A 131 -36.14 -14.41 3.79
N SER A 132 -36.93 -15.43 4.11
CA SER A 132 -37.00 -16.82 3.65
C SER A 132 -35.86 -17.47 2.82
N LYS A 133 -35.54 -18.71 3.24
CA LYS A 133 -34.82 -19.80 2.54
C LYS A 133 -33.29 -19.67 2.39
N LEU A 134 -32.58 -20.10 3.44
CA LEU A 134 -31.47 -21.07 3.40
C LEU A 134 -30.99 -21.30 4.83
N GLU A 135 -31.49 -22.37 5.44
CA GLU A 135 -31.07 -22.84 6.75
C GLU A 135 -29.68 -23.49 6.67
N ASN A 136 -28.63 -22.68 6.75
CA ASN A 136 -27.38 -23.10 7.36
C ASN A 136 -27.13 -22.16 8.52
N LYS A 137 -27.88 -22.38 9.60
CA LYS A 137 -27.69 -21.71 10.89
C LYS A 137 -26.35 -22.18 11.42
N ILE A 138 -25.26 -21.50 11.05
CA ILE A 138 -23.94 -21.69 11.66
C ILE A 138 -24.13 -21.31 13.13
N LYS A 139 -24.36 -22.31 13.99
CA LYS A 139 -24.37 -22.12 15.43
C LYS A 139 -22.92 -21.84 15.80
N LEU A 140 -22.70 -20.77 16.57
CA LEU A 140 -21.38 -20.53 17.12
C LEU A 140 -20.97 -21.79 17.92
N PRO A 141 -19.67 -22.16 17.87
CA PRO A 141 -19.17 -23.26 18.69
C PRO A 141 -19.58 -23.03 20.15
N ALA A 142 -19.93 -24.10 20.87
CA ALA A 142 -20.33 -24.00 22.27
C ALA A 142 -19.26 -23.33 23.16
N ASN A 143 -18.00 -23.33 22.72
CA ASN A 143 -16.86 -22.73 23.39
C ASN A 143 -16.57 -21.28 22.95
N PHE A 144 -17.43 -20.65 22.14
CA PHE A 144 -17.21 -19.28 21.71
C PHE A 144 -17.55 -18.29 22.83
N ASP A 145 -16.52 -17.69 23.42
CA ASP A 145 -16.64 -16.65 24.43
C ASP A 145 -16.71 -15.26 23.77
N GLU A 146 -17.93 -14.75 23.64
CA GLU A 146 -18.24 -13.43 23.06
C GLU A 146 -17.57 -12.28 23.82
N VAL A 147 -17.45 -12.40 25.15
CA VAL A 147 -16.87 -11.34 25.99
C VAL A 147 -15.37 -11.24 25.73
N ARG A 148 -14.69 -12.40 25.71
CA ARG A 148 -13.26 -12.48 25.37
C ARG A 148 -12.98 -11.98 23.96
N PHE A 149 -13.83 -12.31 22.99
CA PHE A 149 -13.71 -11.84 21.62
C PHE A 149 -13.88 -10.32 21.51
N ARG A 150 -14.86 -9.72 22.19
CA ARG A 150 -15.04 -8.26 22.19
C ARG A 150 -13.87 -7.53 22.82
N GLN A 151 -13.34 -8.07 23.92
CA GLN A 151 -12.15 -7.51 24.58
C GLN A 151 -10.93 -7.55 23.66
N SER A 152 -10.72 -8.64 22.92
CA SER A 152 -9.60 -8.73 21.97
C SER A 152 -9.76 -7.76 20.79
N VAL A 153 -10.97 -7.57 20.26
CA VAL A 153 -11.23 -6.58 19.19
C VAL A 153 -11.01 -5.14 19.66
N ILE A 154 -11.40 -4.82 20.90
CA ILE A 154 -11.14 -3.49 21.50
C ILE A 154 -9.64 -3.29 21.66
N ALA A 155 -8.90 -4.29 22.17
CA ALA A 155 -7.45 -4.21 22.32
C ALA A 155 -6.74 -3.92 20.99
N ILE A 156 -7.15 -4.58 19.89
CA ILE A 156 -6.57 -4.37 18.55
C ILE A 156 -6.84 -2.97 18.01
N ARG A 157 -8.04 -2.42 18.22
CA ARG A 157 -8.41 -1.08 17.71
C ARG A 157 -7.79 0.06 18.51
N THR A 158 -7.47 -0.18 19.78
CA THR A 158 -7.02 0.88 20.71
C THR A 158 -5.51 0.95 20.84
N ALA A 159 -4.75 -0.05 20.34
CA ALA A 159 -3.29 -0.05 20.37
C ALA A 159 -2.70 0.36 19.02
N PRO A 160 -2.19 1.60 18.84
CA PRO A 160 -1.69 2.03 17.54
C PRO A 160 -0.25 1.59 17.27
N ASN A 161 0.59 1.28 18.28
CA ASN A 161 2.04 1.06 18.02
C ASN A 161 2.92 0.55 19.18
N GLU A 162 2.44 -0.20 20.18
CA GLU A 162 3.36 -0.75 21.20
C GLU A 162 3.13 -2.21 21.53
N ASN A 163 4.26 -2.89 21.72
CA ASN A 163 4.44 -4.30 22.08
C ASN A 163 3.33 -4.80 23.01
N LEU A 164 2.56 -5.79 22.53
CA LEU A 164 1.68 -6.58 23.37
C LEU A 164 2.53 -7.34 24.39
N VAL A 165 2.59 -6.80 25.61
CA VAL A 165 3.16 -7.48 26.77
C VAL A 165 2.33 -8.71 27.04
N ILE A 166 2.92 -9.87 26.73
CA ILE A 166 2.40 -11.19 27.05
C ILE A 166 2.65 -11.40 28.54
N GLN A 167 1.58 -11.53 29.35
CA GLN A 167 1.73 -12.07 30.70
C GLN A 167 2.07 -13.55 30.59
N GLU A 168 3.33 -13.88 30.85
CA GLU A 168 3.80 -15.23 31.09
C GLU A 168 3.15 -15.78 32.37
N LYS A 169 2.30 -16.80 32.21
CA LYS A 169 2.15 -17.84 33.24
C LYS A 169 2.73 -19.12 32.65
N GLY A 170 3.71 -19.66 33.37
CA GLY A 170 4.56 -20.76 32.95
C GLY A 170 3.80 -21.96 32.44
N ASP A 171 3.93 -22.20 31.14
CA ASP A 171 4.50 -23.39 30.54
C ASP A 171 4.66 -23.08 29.05
N GLY A 172 5.83 -23.34 28.48
CA GLY A 172 6.33 -22.79 27.22
C GLY A 172 5.57 -23.21 25.95
N SER A 173 4.31 -22.80 25.82
CA SER A 173 3.51 -22.90 24.61
C SER A 173 2.93 -21.52 24.31
N LEU A 174 3.44 -20.89 23.23
CA LEU A 174 2.87 -19.67 22.67
C LEU A 174 1.43 -19.96 22.24
N LEU A 175 0.45 -19.61 23.09
CA LEU A 175 -0.96 -19.74 22.77
C LEU A 175 -1.38 -18.59 21.84
N TYR A 176 -1.01 -18.72 20.57
CA TYR A 176 -1.79 -18.12 19.50
C TYR A 176 -3.20 -18.71 19.59
N PRO A 177 -4.27 -17.93 19.33
CA PRO A 177 -5.52 -18.55 18.95
C PRO A 177 -5.25 -19.29 17.64
N GLU A 178 -5.09 -20.61 17.73
CA GLU A 178 -5.03 -21.50 16.58
C GLU A 178 -6.19 -21.12 15.66
N LEU A 179 -5.85 -20.74 14.42
CA LEU A 179 -6.85 -20.56 13.38
C LEU A 179 -7.69 -21.85 13.32
N PRO A 180 -9.02 -21.77 13.15
CA PRO A 180 -9.85 -22.96 13.02
C PRO A 180 -9.27 -23.89 11.96
N GLN A 181 -8.69 -25.01 12.40
CA GLN A 181 -8.11 -25.98 11.48
C GLN A 181 -9.28 -26.62 10.72
N LEU A 182 -9.35 -26.36 9.41
CA LEU A 182 -10.31 -27.02 8.52
C LEU A 182 -9.95 -28.50 8.47
N THR A 183 -10.69 -29.33 9.20
CA THR A 183 -10.57 -30.80 9.10
C THR A 183 -10.97 -31.23 7.70
N PRO A 184 -10.08 -31.84 6.89
CA PRO A 184 -10.46 -32.37 5.60
C PRO A 184 -11.36 -33.60 5.79
N PRO A 185 -12.43 -33.77 4.99
CA PRO A 185 -13.45 -34.78 5.23
C PRO A 185 -13.16 -36.08 4.47
N PHE A 186 -11.99 -36.72 4.62
CA PHE A 186 -11.82 -38.09 4.07
C PHE A 186 -10.83 -38.93 4.90
N PRO A 187 -11.18 -40.19 5.24
CA PRO A 187 -10.25 -41.10 5.88
C PRO A 187 -9.23 -41.62 4.86
N ALA A 188 -7.95 -41.52 5.21
CA ALA A 188 -6.88 -42.19 4.47
C ALA A 188 -7.01 -43.71 4.68
N PHE A 189 -7.25 -44.45 3.60
CA PHE A 189 -7.09 -45.90 3.58
C PHE A 189 -5.61 -46.23 3.47
N LEU A 190 -5.19 -47.20 4.28
CA LEU A 190 -3.85 -47.81 4.40
C LEU A 190 -3.32 -48.37 3.08
#